data_AF-A0A7S2GFM2-F1
#
_entry.id   AF-A0A7S2GFM2-F1
#
_cell.length_a   1.000
_cell.length_b   1.000
_cell.length_c   1.000
_cell.angle_alpha   90.00
_cell.angle_beta   90.00
_cell.angle_gamma   90.00
#
_symmetry.space_group_name_H-M   'P 1'
#
loop_
_entity.id
_entity.type
_entity.pdbx_description
1 polymer ?
#
loop_
_entity_poly.entity_id
_entity_poly.type
_entity_poly.pdbx_seq_one_letter_code
_entity_poly.pdbx_strand_id
1 'polypeptide(L)'
;DSYCRASGNADCIDVSDTKHFESTGCDVAAGERCVTSFATMGSPSGLLFGITNIVGNFGTVFVDQSYWQSAVAAKPKSAVLGFLIGGMVWFAVPFCMATTNGLVGRALTTHAGLGPLYITSADSGNGLTPARVLAHILGSGGAFILLLQLFMAITSTGSAEIIAVSSILTYDVYYEYINPELKFRREGLRRIFYGTVEGESVAVGSINGLMQKLSEKRFFEKPVPTAEVAALAAAIRGFAVDGSIARDDLYNALNRAVSSNSLEGKILLRVSKFFTAVFAIFMGFLAVFLQTLGFSLGWVYMSMGVIIGSAVGPASLTILMETANSIAIGSGAVGGLILGVMGWC
;
A
#
# COMPACT_ATOMS: atom_id res chain seq x y z
N ASP A 1 -28.59 -8.62 35.56
CA ASP A 1 -29.16 -8.52 34.20
C ASP A 1 -28.99 -9.87 33.52
N SER A 2 -30.04 -10.69 33.51
CA SER A 2 -30.08 -11.98 32.81
C SER A 2 -30.35 -11.77 31.32
N TYR A 3 -29.78 -12.61 30.47
CA TYR A 3 -29.91 -12.56 29.01
C TYR A 3 -30.71 -13.78 28.56
N CYS A 4 -31.63 -13.63 27.62
CA CYS A 4 -32.66 -14.64 27.30
C CYS A 4 -32.92 -14.77 25.79
N ARG A 5 -33.73 -15.76 25.40
CA ARG A 5 -34.14 -16.03 24.00
C ARG A 5 -35.52 -15.44 23.69
N ALA A 6 -35.65 -14.60 22.65
CA ALA A 6 -36.96 -14.12 22.20
C ALA A 6 -37.79 -15.24 21.55
N SER A 7 -39.07 -15.31 21.90
CA SER A 7 -40.04 -16.20 21.26
C SER A 7 -40.39 -15.68 19.87
N GLY A 8 -39.88 -16.35 18.83
CA GLY A 8 -40.22 -16.11 17.43
C GLY A 8 -39.02 -15.76 16.57
N ASN A 9 -38.58 -16.71 15.73
CA ASN A 9 -37.67 -16.63 14.56
C ASN A 9 -36.45 -15.66 14.57
N ALA A 10 -36.07 -15.11 15.71
CA ALA A 10 -34.90 -14.27 15.86
C ALA A 10 -33.87 -15.01 16.71
N ASP A 11 -32.76 -15.31 16.06
CA ASP A 11 -31.48 -15.72 16.62
C ASP A 11 -31.14 -14.98 17.93
N CYS A 12 -31.45 -15.51 19.12
CA CYS A 12 -30.97 -14.96 20.40
C CYS A 12 -30.24 -16.02 21.23
N ILE A 13 -29.17 -15.62 21.93
CA ILE A 13 -28.35 -16.48 22.80
C ILE A 13 -28.61 -16.10 24.28
N ASP A 14 -29.01 -17.10 25.08
CA ASP A 14 -29.21 -17.04 26.53
C ASP A 14 -27.85 -17.19 27.25
N VAL A 15 -27.59 -16.37 28.27
CA VAL A 15 -26.34 -16.37 29.06
C VAL A 15 -26.59 -16.79 30.52
N SER A 16 -27.73 -17.42 30.84
CA SER A 16 -28.02 -17.98 32.16
C SER A 16 -27.28 -19.31 32.42
N ASP A 17 -27.02 -19.60 33.69
CA ASP A 17 -26.32 -20.82 34.15
C ASP A 17 -27.10 -22.13 33.87
N THR A 18 -28.36 -22.03 33.45
CA THR A 18 -29.23 -23.18 33.20
C THR A 18 -29.36 -23.45 31.70
N LYS A 19 -28.55 -24.39 31.20
CA LYS A 19 -28.75 -25.15 29.95
C LYS A 19 -29.33 -24.35 28.77
N HIS A 20 -28.44 -23.72 28.03
CA HIS A 20 -28.65 -22.90 26.82
C HIS A 20 -29.60 -23.44 25.72
N PHE A 21 -30.08 -24.69 25.80
CA PHE A 21 -30.94 -25.34 24.80
C PHE A 21 -32.40 -25.52 25.23
N GLU A 22 -32.78 -25.17 26.46
CA GLU A 22 -34.14 -25.38 27.01
C GLU A 22 -34.96 -24.08 27.23
N SER A 23 -34.37 -22.90 27.05
CA SER A 23 -35.05 -21.61 27.29
C SER A 23 -36.00 -21.21 26.14
N THR A 24 -37.27 -20.97 26.48
CA THR A 24 -38.39 -20.75 25.53
C THR A 24 -38.91 -19.31 25.48
N GLY A 25 -38.34 -18.36 26.23
CA GLY A 25 -38.78 -16.96 26.20
C GLY A 25 -37.92 -15.98 27.00
N CYS A 26 -38.20 -14.68 26.82
CA CYS A 26 -37.59 -13.55 27.54
C CYS A 26 -38.62 -12.87 28.45
N ASP A 27 -38.30 -12.69 29.73
CA ASP A 27 -39.09 -11.87 30.65
C ASP A 27 -38.55 -10.42 30.73
N VAL A 28 -39.05 -9.58 29.82
CA VAL A 28 -38.64 -8.17 29.71
C VAL A 28 -39.02 -7.36 30.96
N ALA A 29 -40.02 -7.79 31.74
CA ALA A 29 -40.44 -7.12 32.97
C ALA A 29 -39.47 -7.38 34.13
N ALA A 30 -38.78 -8.52 34.12
CA ALA A 30 -37.72 -8.87 35.06
C ALA A 30 -36.34 -8.26 34.69
N GLY A 31 -36.27 -7.48 33.60
CA GLY A 31 -35.04 -6.82 33.14
C GLY A 31 -34.20 -7.64 32.17
N GLU A 32 -34.76 -8.71 31.60
CA GLU A 32 -34.03 -9.57 30.68
C GLU A 32 -33.85 -8.92 29.29
N ARG A 33 -32.67 -9.14 28.68
CA ARG A 33 -32.31 -8.55 27.37
C ARG A 33 -31.94 -9.63 26.35
N CYS A 34 -32.50 -9.53 25.15
CA CYS A 34 -32.14 -10.39 24.01
C CYS A 34 -30.83 -9.94 23.39
N VAL A 35 -29.94 -10.88 23.08
CA VAL A 35 -28.70 -10.62 22.32
C VAL A 35 -28.71 -11.50 21.07
N THR A 36 -28.61 -10.88 19.89
CA THR A 36 -28.69 -11.59 18.61
C THR A 36 -27.54 -12.58 18.42
N SER A 37 -27.77 -13.74 17.78
CA SER A 37 -26.67 -14.67 17.42
C SER A 37 -25.65 -13.97 16.53
N PHE A 38 -24.38 -14.01 16.94
CA PHE A 38 -23.31 -13.35 16.21
C PHE A 38 -22.87 -14.13 14.96
N ALA A 39 -23.32 -15.39 14.81
CA ALA A 39 -23.02 -16.23 13.65
C ALA A 39 -23.81 -15.84 12.39
N THR A 40 -24.88 -15.05 12.51
CA THR A 40 -25.75 -14.71 11.37
C THR A 40 -25.27 -13.51 10.56
N MET A 41 -24.22 -12.80 11.00
CA MET A 41 -23.58 -11.68 10.28
C MET A 41 -24.56 -10.61 9.75
N GLY A 42 -25.75 -10.48 10.34
CA GLY A 42 -26.85 -9.68 9.81
C GLY A 42 -26.74 -8.17 10.03
N SER A 43 -25.55 -7.61 10.27
CA SER A 43 -25.36 -6.17 10.54
C SER A 43 -25.37 -5.35 9.24
N PRO A 44 -26.38 -4.50 8.99
CA PRO A 44 -26.43 -3.68 7.77
C PRO A 44 -25.29 -2.66 7.73
N SER A 45 -24.91 -2.11 8.89
CA SER A 45 -23.76 -1.20 9.02
C SER A 45 -22.43 -1.90 8.75
N GLY A 46 -22.29 -3.16 9.19
CA GLY A 46 -21.12 -3.98 8.88
C GLY A 46 -21.01 -4.32 7.40
N LEU A 47 -22.13 -4.63 6.74
CA LEU A 47 -22.17 -4.86 5.30
C LEU A 47 -21.82 -3.60 4.51
N LEU A 48 -22.39 -2.43 4.87
CA LEU A 48 -22.06 -1.16 4.23
C LEU A 48 -20.57 -0.84 4.39
N PHE A 49 -20.03 -0.95 5.61
CA PHE A 49 -18.61 -0.78 5.86
C PHE A 49 -17.76 -1.75 5.05
N GLY A 50 -18.17 -3.02 4.95
CA GLY A 50 -17.48 -4.03 4.14
C GLY A 50 -17.44 -3.68 2.65
N ILE A 51 -18.57 -3.25 2.08
CA ILE A 51 -18.64 -2.80 0.68
C ILE A 51 -17.74 -1.58 0.46
N THR A 52 -17.84 -0.58 1.33
CA THR A 52 -17.02 0.62 1.23
C THR A 52 -15.53 0.32 1.37
N ASN A 53 -15.16 -0.62 2.24
CA ASN A 53 -13.77 -1.05 2.43
C ASN A 53 -13.24 -1.79 1.18
N ILE A 54 -14.06 -2.62 0.53
CA ILE A 54 -13.67 -3.30 -0.72
C ILE A 54 -13.46 -2.28 -1.84
N VAL A 55 -14.43 -1.39 -2.06
CA VAL A 55 -14.39 -0.40 -3.15
C VAL A 55 -13.29 0.64 -2.89
N GLY A 56 -13.17 1.13 -1.66
CA GLY A 56 -12.16 2.10 -1.26
C GLY A 56 -10.75 1.55 -1.41
N ASN A 57 -10.48 0.36 -0.87
CA ASN A 57 -9.15 -0.25 -0.94
C ASN A 57 -8.74 -0.67 -2.36
N PHE A 58 -9.69 -0.90 -3.27
CA PHE A 58 -9.34 -1.17 -4.66
C PHE A 58 -8.53 0.00 -5.26
N GLY A 59 -8.94 1.25 -4.97
CA GLY A 59 -8.19 2.42 -5.42
C GLY A 59 -6.84 2.59 -4.73
N THR A 60 -6.76 2.25 -3.44
CA THR A 60 -5.50 2.32 -2.69
C THR A 60 -4.50 1.23 -3.07
N VAL A 61 -4.90 0.21 -3.83
CA VAL A 61 -3.97 -0.82 -4.33
C VAL A 61 -3.60 -0.55 -5.78
N PHE A 62 -4.58 -0.15 -6.61
CA PHE A 62 -4.34 0.01 -8.05
C PHE A 62 -3.59 1.29 -8.41
N VAL A 63 -3.80 2.38 -7.66
CA VAL A 63 -3.25 3.71 -7.98
C VAL A 63 -2.15 4.13 -7.01
N ASP A 64 -1.76 3.23 -6.10
CA ASP A 64 -0.75 3.51 -5.10
C ASP A 64 0.64 3.08 -5.58
N GLN A 65 1.52 4.08 -5.65
CA GLN A 65 2.88 3.92 -6.12
C GLN A 65 3.74 3.02 -5.22
N SER A 66 3.47 2.92 -3.92
CA SER A 66 4.24 2.07 -3.00
C SER A 66 4.17 0.58 -3.40
N TYR A 67 2.99 0.14 -3.88
CA TYR A 67 2.76 -1.20 -4.40
C TYR A 67 3.46 -1.43 -5.74
N TRP A 68 3.34 -0.49 -6.68
CA TRP A 68 3.97 -0.60 -7.99
C TRP A 68 5.49 -0.61 -7.91
N GLN A 69 6.08 0.21 -7.04
CA GLN A 69 7.53 0.22 -6.83
C GLN A 69 8.04 -1.12 -6.28
N SER A 70 7.31 -1.68 -5.33
CA SER A 70 7.62 -3.01 -4.77
C SER A 70 7.47 -4.10 -5.83
N ALA A 71 6.45 -4.02 -6.68
CA ALA A 71 6.22 -4.95 -7.78
C ALA A 71 7.34 -4.92 -8.83
N VAL A 72 7.76 -3.72 -9.24
CA VAL A 72 8.83 -3.52 -10.24
C VAL A 72 10.20 -3.94 -9.68
N ALA A 73 10.43 -3.77 -8.38
CA ALA A 73 11.67 -4.22 -7.73
C ALA A 73 11.75 -5.75 -7.60
N ALA A 74 10.62 -6.46 -7.61
CA ALA A 74 10.57 -7.91 -7.49
C ALA A 74 10.93 -8.62 -8.80
N LYS A 75 11.48 -9.84 -8.71
CA LYS A 75 11.72 -10.68 -9.89
C LYS A 75 10.37 -11.07 -10.52
N PRO A 76 10.19 -10.99 -11.85
CA PRO A 76 8.90 -11.27 -12.49
C PRO A 76 8.31 -12.65 -12.15
N LYS A 77 9.16 -13.70 -12.08
CA LYS A 77 8.73 -15.06 -11.71
C LYS A 77 8.24 -15.19 -10.26
N SER A 78 8.65 -14.28 -9.37
CA SER A 78 8.31 -14.32 -7.94
C SER A 78 7.23 -13.31 -7.56
N ALA A 79 7.00 -12.27 -8.37
CA ALA A 79 6.03 -11.21 -8.09
C ALA A 79 4.60 -11.76 -7.98
N VAL A 80 4.17 -12.58 -8.95
CA VAL A 80 2.80 -13.13 -8.99
C VAL A 80 2.51 -14.00 -7.77
N LEU A 81 3.42 -14.92 -7.43
CA LEU A 81 3.25 -15.78 -6.25
C LEU A 81 3.28 -14.97 -4.96
N GLY A 82 4.12 -13.93 -4.89
CA GLY A 82 4.18 -13.01 -3.75
C GLY A 82 2.84 -12.29 -3.52
N PHE A 83 2.21 -11.77 -4.57
CA PHE A 83 0.89 -11.15 -4.47
C PHE A 83 -0.21 -12.12 -4.05
N LEU A 84 -0.23 -13.35 -4.60
CA LEU A 84 -1.22 -14.36 -4.23
C LEU A 84 -1.10 -14.80 -2.77
N ILE A 85 0.12 -15.07 -2.30
CA ILE A 85 0.37 -15.44 -0.90
C ILE A 85 0.09 -14.26 0.03
N GLY A 86 0.51 -13.05 -0.36
CA GLY A 86 0.21 -11.82 0.38
C GLY A 86 -1.30 -11.61 0.55
N GLY A 87 -2.07 -11.81 -0.51
CA GLY A 87 -3.54 -11.74 -0.46
C GLY A 87 -4.17 -12.77 0.47
N MET A 88 -3.65 -14.01 0.50
CA MET A 88 -4.15 -15.03 1.43
C MET A 88 -3.84 -14.69 2.90
N VAL A 89 -2.64 -14.19 3.19
CA VAL A 89 -2.26 -13.77 4.56
C VAL A 89 -3.08 -12.56 5.00
N TRP A 90 -3.41 -11.67 4.06
CA TRP A 90 -4.25 -10.49 4.33
C TRP A 90 -5.67 -10.87 4.77
N PHE A 91 -6.19 -12.04 4.40
CA PHE A 91 -7.46 -12.52 4.99
C PHE A 91 -7.25 -12.99 6.44
N ALA A 92 -6.19 -13.75 6.70
CA ALA A 92 -5.96 -14.38 8.00
C ALA A 92 -5.75 -13.37 9.14
N VAL A 93 -4.96 -12.31 8.91
CA VAL A 93 -4.58 -11.37 9.99
C VAL A 93 -5.79 -10.56 10.51
N PRO A 94 -6.56 -9.84 9.66
CA PRO A 94 -7.75 -9.12 10.09
C PRO A 94 -8.86 -10.07 10.55
N PHE A 95 -9.03 -11.24 9.92
CA PHE A 95 -10.04 -12.20 10.35
C PHE A 95 -9.78 -12.68 11.79
N CYS A 96 -8.56 -13.10 12.09
CA CYS A 96 -8.19 -13.53 13.44
C CYS A 96 -8.30 -12.37 14.44
N MET A 97 -7.72 -11.20 14.13
CA MET A 97 -7.78 -10.05 15.06
C MET A 97 -9.21 -9.53 15.26
N ALA A 98 -10.02 -9.42 14.22
CA ALA A 98 -11.39 -8.92 14.31
C ALA A 98 -12.30 -9.91 15.03
N THR A 99 -12.18 -11.22 14.74
CA THR A 99 -13.01 -12.24 15.39
C THR A 99 -12.65 -12.36 16.86
N THR A 100 -11.36 -12.48 17.20
CA THR A 100 -10.94 -12.63 18.60
C THR A 100 -11.21 -11.35 19.40
N ASN A 101 -10.76 -10.18 18.95
CA ASN A 101 -10.97 -8.94 19.71
C ASN A 101 -12.43 -8.47 19.68
N GLY A 102 -13.17 -8.74 18.60
CA GLY A 102 -14.58 -8.39 18.48
C GLY A 102 -15.47 -9.21 19.42
N LEU A 103 -15.28 -10.54 19.45
CA LEU A 103 -16.06 -11.42 20.33
C LEU A 103 -15.73 -11.18 21.80
N VAL A 104 -14.45 -11.05 22.15
CA VAL A 104 -14.07 -10.73 23.53
C VAL A 104 -14.55 -9.33 23.91
N GLY A 105 -14.37 -8.33 23.05
CA GLY A 105 -14.87 -6.97 23.30
C GLY A 105 -16.36 -6.95 23.58
N ARG A 106 -17.14 -7.74 22.83
CA ARG A 106 -18.57 -7.91 23.08
C ARG A 106 -18.86 -8.61 24.41
N ALA A 107 -18.12 -9.66 24.77
CA ALA A 107 -18.25 -10.32 26.07
C ALA A 107 -17.93 -9.38 27.26
N LEU A 108 -17.02 -8.44 27.08
CA LEU A 108 -16.75 -7.42 28.11
C LEU A 108 -17.91 -6.42 28.26
N THR A 109 -18.70 -6.18 27.20
CA THR A 109 -19.88 -5.29 27.31
C THR A 109 -21.02 -5.90 28.13
N THR A 110 -21.05 -7.22 28.33
CA THR A 110 -22.10 -7.87 29.14
C THR A 110 -21.83 -7.80 30.65
N HIS A 111 -20.62 -7.39 31.04
CA HIS A 111 -20.17 -7.31 32.43
C HIS A 111 -19.95 -5.84 32.83
N ALA A 112 -21.02 -5.14 33.22
CA ALA A 112 -20.98 -3.73 33.64
C ALA A 112 -20.09 -3.47 34.89
N GLY A 113 -19.73 -4.51 35.65
CA GLY A 113 -18.85 -4.43 36.82
C GLY A 113 -17.36 -4.22 36.52
N LEU A 114 -16.95 -4.16 35.25
CA LEU A 114 -15.55 -4.01 34.83
C LEU A 114 -14.95 -2.61 35.02
N GLY A 115 -15.70 -1.67 35.60
CA GLY A 115 -15.23 -0.32 35.92
C GLY A 115 -14.62 0.40 34.71
N PRO A 116 -13.39 0.93 34.79
CA PRO A 116 -12.78 1.72 33.70
C PRO A 116 -12.43 0.90 32.44
N LEU A 117 -12.49 -0.44 32.49
CA LEU A 117 -12.26 -1.30 31.32
C LEU A 117 -13.55 -1.64 30.56
N TYR A 118 -14.71 -1.16 31.03
CA TYR A 118 -15.97 -1.30 30.31
C TYR A 118 -15.89 -0.63 28.93
N ILE A 119 -16.38 -1.29 27.88
CA ILE A 119 -16.36 -0.76 26.52
C ILE A 119 -17.69 -0.05 26.26
N THR A 120 -17.67 1.29 26.21
CA THR A 120 -18.86 2.06 25.84
C THR A 120 -19.07 2.05 24.32
N SER A 121 -20.27 2.41 23.88
CA SER A 121 -20.58 2.60 22.45
C SER A 121 -19.68 3.66 21.80
N ALA A 122 -19.35 4.74 22.51
CA ALA A 122 -18.45 5.79 22.04
C ALA A 122 -17.01 5.28 21.87
N ASP A 123 -16.54 4.47 22.81
CA ASP A 123 -15.18 3.92 22.77
C ASP A 123 -15.00 2.88 21.66
N SER A 124 -16.05 2.07 21.43
CA SER A 124 -16.09 1.17 20.28
C SER A 124 -16.10 1.94 18.96
N GLY A 125 -16.88 3.04 18.88
CA GLY A 125 -16.92 3.93 17.71
C GLY A 125 -15.57 4.62 17.42
N ASN A 126 -14.76 4.85 18.45
CA ASN A 126 -13.41 5.40 18.33
C ASN A 126 -12.33 4.34 18.02
N GLY A 127 -12.71 3.07 17.82
CA GLY A 127 -11.77 1.99 17.53
C GLY A 127 -10.92 1.53 18.71
N LEU A 128 -11.31 1.85 19.95
CA LEU A 128 -10.55 1.49 21.17
C LEU A 128 -10.82 0.05 21.64
N THR A 129 -11.69 -0.69 20.97
CA THR A 129 -12.08 -2.07 21.34
C THR A 129 -10.88 -3.00 21.49
N PRO A 130 -9.95 -3.12 20.51
CA PRO A 130 -8.78 -3.99 20.67
C PRO A 130 -7.88 -3.56 21.84
N ALA A 131 -7.73 -2.25 22.07
CA ALA A 131 -6.92 -1.72 23.17
C ALA A 131 -7.47 -2.12 24.53
N ARG A 132 -8.79 -2.02 24.72
CA ARG A 132 -9.42 -2.42 25.99
C ARG A 132 -9.43 -3.91 26.19
N VAL A 133 -9.65 -4.68 25.12
CA VAL A 133 -9.64 -6.15 25.17
C VAL A 133 -8.28 -6.68 25.60
N LEU A 134 -7.20 -6.23 24.94
CA LEU A 134 -5.85 -6.67 25.28
C LEU A 134 -5.42 -6.20 26.67
N ALA A 135 -5.76 -4.97 27.06
CA ALA A 135 -5.49 -4.48 28.42
C ALA A 135 -6.23 -5.31 29.49
N HIS A 136 -7.42 -5.82 29.18
CA HIS A 136 -8.20 -6.65 30.10
C HIS A 136 -7.63 -8.06 30.25
N ILE A 137 -7.35 -8.75 29.14
CA ILE A 137 -6.94 -10.17 29.18
C ILE A 137 -5.47 -10.34 29.57
N LEU A 138 -4.60 -9.53 28.98
CA LEU A 138 -3.13 -9.69 29.05
C LEU A 138 -2.48 -8.66 29.98
N GLY A 139 -3.29 -7.83 30.66
CA GLY A 139 -2.82 -6.78 31.56
C GLY A 139 -1.94 -5.75 30.85
N SER A 140 -0.96 -5.21 31.58
CA SER A 140 -0.02 -4.19 31.07
C SER A 140 0.83 -4.70 29.90
N GLY A 141 1.17 -5.99 29.88
CA GLY A 141 1.92 -6.62 28.79
C GLY A 141 1.14 -6.62 27.47
N GLY A 142 -0.16 -6.89 27.52
CA GLY A 142 -1.04 -6.83 26.34
C GLY A 142 -1.16 -5.43 25.75
N ALA A 143 -1.31 -4.43 26.62
CA ALA A 143 -1.34 -3.03 26.18
C ALA A 143 -0.03 -2.62 25.49
N PHE A 144 1.12 -3.04 26.03
CA PHE A 144 2.42 -2.79 25.41
C PHE A 144 2.55 -3.44 24.03
N ILE A 145 2.15 -4.72 23.91
CA ILE A 145 2.20 -5.46 22.63
C ILE A 145 1.34 -4.77 21.58
N LEU A 146 0.13 -4.31 21.94
CA LEU A 146 -0.73 -3.60 20.99
C LEU A 146 -0.13 -2.27 20.55
N LEU A 147 0.42 -1.48 21.48
CA LEU A 147 1.08 -0.22 21.15
C LEU A 147 2.31 -0.44 20.25
N LEU A 148 3.10 -1.49 20.53
CA LEU A 148 4.24 -1.86 19.70
C LEU A 148 3.80 -2.31 18.31
N GLN A 149 2.76 -3.14 18.21
CA GLN A 149 2.19 -3.57 16.93
C GLN A 149 1.68 -2.37 16.11
N LEU A 150 0.96 -1.45 16.76
CA LEU A 150 0.46 -0.23 16.12
C LEU A 150 1.63 0.66 15.65
N PHE A 151 2.68 0.81 16.47
CA PHE A 151 3.88 1.56 16.11
C PHE A 151 4.60 0.95 14.90
N MET A 152 4.79 -0.37 14.88
CA MET A 152 5.41 -1.06 13.74
C MET A 152 4.55 -0.97 12.48
N ALA A 153 3.23 -1.08 12.61
CA ALA A 153 2.31 -0.95 11.49
C ALA A 153 2.39 0.45 10.88
N ILE A 154 2.30 1.51 11.70
CA ILE A 154 2.33 2.90 11.24
C ILE A 154 3.70 3.28 10.66
N THR A 155 4.80 2.84 11.28
CA THR A 155 6.15 3.18 10.78
C THR A 155 6.47 2.43 9.49
N SER A 156 6.02 1.18 9.35
CA SER A 156 6.17 0.40 8.13
C SER A 156 5.43 1.04 6.96
N THR A 157 4.12 1.29 7.09
CA THR A 157 3.32 1.91 6.03
C THR A 157 3.73 3.35 5.75
N GLY A 158 3.96 4.14 6.81
CA GLY A 158 4.39 5.53 6.68
C GLY A 158 5.72 5.67 5.93
N SER A 159 6.68 4.77 6.16
CA SER A 159 7.95 4.81 5.42
C SER A 159 7.78 4.51 3.93
N ALA A 160 6.92 3.54 3.57
CA ALA A 160 6.64 3.18 2.19
C ALA A 160 5.95 4.33 1.44
N GLU A 161 4.92 4.94 2.05
CA GLU A 161 4.17 6.05 1.46
C GLU A 161 5.01 7.31 1.26
N ILE A 162 5.85 7.66 2.24
CA ILE A 162 6.72 8.85 2.13
C ILE A 162 7.75 8.65 1.00
N ILE A 163 8.26 7.43 0.81
CA ILE A 163 9.16 7.10 -0.30
C ILE A 163 8.41 7.15 -1.63
N ALA A 164 7.20 6.60 -1.68
CA ALA A 164 6.35 6.62 -2.87
C ALA A 164 6.08 8.06 -3.35
N VAL A 165 5.61 8.95 -2.47
CA VAL A 165 5.37 10.36 -2.81
C VAL A 165 6.66 11.08 -3.20
N SER A 166 7.75 10.83 -2.47
CA SER A 166 9.06 11.41 -2.80
C SER A 166 9.55 11.00 -4.20
N SER A 167 9.30 9.76 -4.59
CA SER A 167 9.66 9.26 -5.92
C SER A 167 8.85 9.92 -7.03
N ILE A 168 7.54 10.14 -6.82
CA ILE A 168 6.68 10.86 -7.77
C ILE A 168 7.19 12.29 -7.94
N LEU A 169 7.44 12.99 -6.83
CA LEU A 169 7.97 14.36 -6.89
C LEU A 169 9.36 14.43 -7.54
N THR A 170 10.19 13.40 -7.37
CA THR A 170 11.54 13.37 -7.94
C THR A 170 11.55 13.03 -9.43
N TYR A 171 10.84 11.97 -9.83
CA TYR A 171 10.88 11.45 -11.20
C TYR A 171 9.82 12.06 -12.11
N ASP A 172 8.61 12.31 -11.59
CA ASP A 172 7.49 12.76 -12.41
C ASP A 172 7.38 14.29 -12.44
N VAL A 173 7.86 14.98 -11.39
CA VAL A 173 7.85 16.45 -11.33
C VAL A 173 9.24 17.03 -11.59
N TYR A 174 10.21 16.71 -10.73
CA TYR A 174 11.52 17.36 -10.79
C TYR A 174 12.31 16.97 -12.04
N TYR A 175 12.38 15.67 -12.36
CA TYR A 175 13.12 15.18 -13.51
C TYR A 175 12.44 15.53 -14.85
N GLU A 176 11.11 15.53 -14.91
CA GLU A 176 10.37 15.83 -16.15
C GLU A 176 10.25 17.34 -16.43
N TYR A 177 9.97 18.16 -15.41
CA TYR A 177 9.62 19.57 -15.61
C TYR A 177 10.64 20.58 -15.05
N ILE A 178 11.34 20.27 -13.95
CA ILE A 178 12.23 21.25 -13.28
C ILE A 178 13.64 21.19 -13.87
N ASN A 179 14.17 19.99 -14.12
CA ASN A 179 15.50 19.81 -14.69
C ASN A 179 15.49 18.86 -15.90
N PRO A 180 14.97 19.33 -17.05
CA PRO A 180 14.88 18.52 -18.26
C PRO A 180 16.27 18.20 -18.86
N GLU A 181 17.34 18.88 -18.45
CA GLU A 181 18.70 18.60 -18.94
C GLU A 181 19.14 17.16 -18.63
N LEU A 182 18.72 16.63 -17.48
CA LEU A 182 18.99 15.23 -17.11
C LEU A 182 18.30 14.26 -18.09
N LYS A 183 17.07 14.58 -18.50
CA LYS A 183 16.32 13.82 -19.51
C LYS A 183 17.00 13.87 -20.87
N PHE A 184 17.32 15.06 -21.37
CA PHE A 184 18.04 15.22 -22.64
C PHE A 184 19.38 14.47 -22.65
N ARG A 185 20.09 14.52 -21.53
CA ARG A 185 21.35 13.81 -21.37
C ARG A 185 21.17 12.29 -21.44
N ARG A 186 20.16 11.74 -20.75
CA ARG A 186 19.86 10.30 -20.78
C ARG A 186 19.42 9.83 -22.16
N GLU A 187 18.61 10.61 -22.85
CA GLU A 187 18.22 10.37 -24.25
C GLU A 187 19.44 10.43 -25.19
N GLY A 188 20.35 11.38 -24.97
CA GLY A 188 21.62 11.48 -25.68
C GLY A 188 22.50 10.24 -25.50
N LEU A 189 22.66 9.79 -24.25
CA LEU A 189 23.38 8.55 -23.93
C LEU A 189 22.72 7.33 -24.58
N ARG A 190 21.39 7.23 -24.52
CA ARG A 190 20.63 6.19 -25.21
C ARG A 190 20.91 6.20 -26.71
N ARG A 191 20.87 7.37 -27.34
CA ARG A 191 21.17 7.53 -28.77
C ARG A 191 22.59 7.09 -29.12
N ILE A 192 23.58 7.41 -28.27
CA ILE A 192 24.97 6.98 -28.44
C ILE A 192 25.08 5.46 -28.35
N PHE A 193 24.41 4.83 -27.39
CA PHE A 193 24.41 3.37 -27.24
C PHE A 193 23.78 2.68 -28.45
N TYR A 194 22.54 3.03 -28.80
CA TYR A 194 21.85 2.42 -29.94
C TYR A 194 22.54 2.76 -31.28
N GLY A 195 23.24 3.90 -31.39
CA GLY A 195 24.07 4.23 -32.56
C GLY A 195 25.46 3.58 -32.58
N THR A 196 25.83 2.77 -31.58
CA THR A 196 27.13 2.10 -31.50
C THR A 196 26.99 0.58 -31.49
N VAL A 197 25.88 0.07 -30.96
CA VAL A 197 25.53 -1.35 -31.01
C VAL A 197 24.66 -1.59 -32.25
N GLU A 198 25.24 -2.17 -33.29
CA GLU A 198 24.53 -2.61 -34.50
C GLU A 198 24.17 -4.11 -34.36
N GLY A 199 22.91 -4.46 -34.59
CA GLY A 199 22.39 -5.84 -34.48
C GLY A 199 21.52 -6.11 -33.24
N GLU A 200 20.77 -7.21 -33.25
CA GLU A 200 19.87 -7.63 -32.16
C GLU A 200 20.62 -8.30 -30.98
N SER A 201 21.79 -8.87 -31.23
CA SER A 201 22.60 -9.57 -30.23
C SER A 201 24.10 -9.28 -30.39
N VAL A 202 24.81 -9.20 -29.27
CA VAL A 202 26.25 -8.94 -29.20
C VAL A 202 26.97 -10.17 -28.66
N ALA A 203 28.00 -10.62 -29.36
CA ALA A 203 28.84 -11.72 -28.92
C ALA A 203 29.72 -11.30 -27.71
N VAL A 204 29.89 -12.19 -26.74
CA VAL A 204 30.67 -11.90 -25.51
C VAL A 204 32.12 -11.50 -25.80
N GLY A 205 32.69 -12.00 -26.91
CA GLY A 205 34.06 -11.68 -27.36
C GLY A 205 34.26 -10.23 -27.83
N SER A 206 33.21 -9.54 -28.28
CA SER A 206 33.31 -8.16 -28.79
C SER A 206 33.01 -7.08 -27.74
N ILE A 207 32.65 -7.49 -26.51
CA ILE A 207 32.30 -6.57 -25.40
C ILE A 207 33.46 -5.59 -25.10
N ASN A 208 34.71 -6.06 -25.09
CA ASN A 208 35.85 -5.19 -24.79
C ASN A 208 36.04 -4.08 -25.85
N GLY A 209 35.87 -4.41 -27.13
CA GLY A 209 35.94 -3.43 -28.22
C GLY A 209 34.74 -2.47 -28.23
N LEU A 210 33.56 -2.96 -27.84
CA LEU A 210 32.34 -2.15 -27.70
C LEU A 210 32.47 -1.13 -26.56
N MET A 211 33.05 -1.54 -25.44
CA MET A 211 33.35 -0.67 -24.30
C MET A 211 34.33 0.46 -24.66
N GLN A 212 35.34 0.16 -25.49
CA GLN A 212 36.28 1.16 -26.00
C GLN A 212 35.59 2.18 -26.91
N LYS A 213 34.75 1.72 -27.86
CA LYS A 213 33.95 2.60 -28.73
C LYS A 213 32.97 3.48 -27.96
N LEU A 214 32.37 2.96 -26.89
CA LEU A 214 31.48 3.73 -26.01
C LEU A 214 32.25 4.78 -25.18
N SER A 215 33.47 4.44 -24.74
CA SER A 215 34.38 5.38 -24.07
C SER A 215 34.77 6.53 -25.00
N GLU A 216 35.13 6.24 -26.25
CA GLU A 216 35.49 7.23 -27.27
C GLU A 216 34.33 8.20 -27.58
N LYS A 217 33.10 7.70 -27.59
CA LYS A 217 31.89 8.52 -27.80
C LYS A 217 31.38 9.24 -26.55
N ARG A 218 32.18 9.33 -25.48
CA ARG A 218 31.84 9.99 -24.20
C ARG A 218 30.56 9.45 -23.52
N PHE A 219 30.32 8.14 -23.62
CA PHE A 219 29.20 7.51 -22.92
C PHE A 219 29.39 7.51 -21.39
N PHE A 220 30.64 7.53 -20.89
CA PHE A 220 30.96 7.58 -19.47
C PHE A 220 31.37 8.98 -19.04
N GLU A 221 30.80 9.48 -17.94
CA GLU A 221 31.02 10.83 -17.40
C GLU A 221 32.43 11.03 -16.81
N LYS A 222 33.08 9.94 -16.41
CA LYS A 222 34.49 9.88 -16.00
C LYS A 222 35.21 8.83 -16.85
N PRO A 223 36.50 9.01 -17.17
CA PRO A 223 37.28 7.97 -17.81
C PRO A 223 37.28 6.74 -16.90
N VAL A 224 36.66 5.66 -17.37
CA VAL A 224 36.52 4.42 -16.60
C VAL A 224 37.93 3.80 -16.46
N PRO A 225 38.44 3.57 -15.24
CA PRO A 225 39.70 2.85 -15.06
C PRO A 225 39.60 1.47 -15.70
N THR A 226 40.69 0.96 -16.29
CA THR A 226 40.74 -0.35 -16.96
C THR A 226 40.25 -1.52 -16.09
N ALA A 227 40.34 -1.38 -14.75
CA ALA A 227 39.81 -2.34 -13.78
C ALA A 227 38.27 -2.34 -13.67
N GLU A 228 37.62 -1.17 -13.77
CA GLU A 228 36.15 -1.06 -13.74
C GLU A 228 35.52 -1.53 -15.05
N VAL A 229 36.21 -1.33 -16.19
CA VAL A 229 35.80 -1.90 -17.49
C VAL A 229 35.81 -3.44 -17.43
N ALA A 230 36.81 -4.03 -16.78
CA ALA A 230 36.91 -5.48 -16.61
C ALA A 230 35.84 -6.04 -15.64
N ALA A 231 35.59 -5.33 -14.53
CA ALA A 231 34.52 -5.70 -13.59
C ALA A 231 33.12 -5.57 -14.22
N LEU A 232 32.92 -4.54 -15.03
CA LEU A 232 31.69 -4.33 -15.79
C LEU A 232 31.50 -5.42 -16.85
N ALA A 233 32.55 -5.73 -17.61
CA ALA A 233 32.53 -6.83 -18.57
C ALA A 233 32.25 -8.18 -17.88
N ALA A 234 32.77 -8.40 -16.67
CA ALA A 234 32.47 -9.60 -15.87
C ALA A 234 31.01 -9.65 -15.37
N ALA A 235 30.46 -8.52 -14.93
CA ALA A 235 29.06 -8.42 -14.54
C ALA A 235 28.11 -8.63 -15.73
N ILE A 236 28.45 -8.08 -16.90
CA ILE A 236 27.70 -8.23 -18.15
C ILE A 236 27.76 -9.68 -18.66
N ARG A 237 28.90 -10.38 -18.52
CA ARG A 237 29.02 -11.81 -18.85
C ARG A 237 28.06 -12.70 -18.06
N GLY A 238 27.68 -12.31 -16.84
CA GLY A 238 26.69 -13.02 -16.03
C GLY A 238 25.28 -13.04 -16.63
N PHE A 239 25.00 -12.18 -17.61
CA PHE A 239 23.72 -12.10 -18.33
C PHE A 239 23.77 -12.75 -19.72
N ALA A 240 24.87 -13.41 -20.10
CA ALA A 240 24.96 -14.09 -21.38
C ALA A 240 24.18 -15.40 -21.40
N VAL A 241 23.36 -15.57 -22.43
CA VAL A 241 22.67 -16.82 -22.75
C VAL A 241 23.27 -17.32 -24.07
N ASP A 242 23.81 -18.54 -24.06
CA ASP A 242 24.42 -19.18 -25.24
C ASP A 242 25.54 -18.34 -25.92
N GLY A 243 26.35 -17.64 -25.13
CA GLY A 243 27.51 -16.87 -25.63
C GLY A 243 27.16 -15.57 -26.35
N SER A 244 25.89 -15.18 -26.35
CA SER A 244 25.38 -13.90 -26.88
C SER A 244 24.55 -13.16 -25.83
N ILE A 245 24.48 -11.83 -25.95
CA ILE A 245 23.67 -10.98 -25.08
C ILE A 245 22.70 -10.19 -25.96
N ALA A 246 21.41 -10.25 -25.66
CA ALA A 246 20.41 -9.43 -26.31
C ALA A 246 20.72 -7.94 -26.10
N ARG A 247 20.52 -7.12 -27.13
CA ARG A 247 20.86 -5.69 -27.11
C ARG A 247 20.21 -4.93 -25.95
N ASP A 248 18.97 -5.25 -25.61
CA ASP A 248 18.23 -4.57 -24.54
C ASP A 248 18.71 -5.01 -23.15
N ASP A 249 19.05 -6.28 -22.96
CA ASP A 249 19.66 -6.76 -21.72
C ASP A 249 21.06 -6.18 -21.53
N LEU A 250 21.82 -6.03 -22.61
CA LEU A 250 23.11 -5.36 -22.61
C LEU A 250 22.97 -3.88 -22.23
N TYR A 251 21.99 -3.18 -22.80
CA TYR A 251 21.69 -1.79 -22.44
C TYR A 251 21.32 -1.66 -20.96
N ASN A 252 20.44 -2.53 -20.48
CA ASN A 252 19.98 -2.52 -19.09
C ASN A 252 21.12 -2.81 -18.11
N ALA A 253 21.96 -3.79 -18.41
CA ALA A 253 23.14 -4.12 -17.60
C ALA A 253 24.18 -2.99 -17.59
N LEU A 254 24.45 -2.39 -18.76
CA LEU A 254 25.39 -1.29 -18.89
C LEU A 254 24.88 -0.04 -18.18
N ASN A 255 23.62 0.33 -18.41
CA ASN A 255 22.99 1.50 -17.81
C ASN A 255 22.91 1.36 -16.27
N ARG A 256 22.64 0.16 -15.76
CA ARG A 256 22.65 -0.12 -14.32
C ARG A 256 24.02 0.17 -13.69
N ALA A 257 25.10 -0.22 -14.35
CA ALA A 257 26.43 -0.03 -13.82
C ALA A 257 27.01 1.37 -14.07
N VAL A 258 26.54 2.08 -15.10
CA VAL A 258 26.85 3.52 -15.26
C VAL A 258 26.10 4.36 -14.25
N SER A 259 24.86 3.98 -13.92
CA SER A 259 24.03 4.71 -12.96
C SER A 259 24.55 4.67 -11.52
N SER A 260 25.27 3.60 -11.12
CA SER A 260 25.81 3.50 -9.76
C SER A 260 26.94 4.52 -9.48
N ASN A 261 27.61 5.00 -10.52
CA ASN A 261 28.70 5.98 -10.43
C ASN A 261 28.34 7.36 -11.03
N SER A 262 27.10 7.57 -11.50
CA SER A 262 26.70 8.80 -12.18
C SER A 262 26.42 9.95 -11.21
N LEU A 263 26.68 11.19 -11.66
CA LEU A 263 26.32 12.41 -10.93
C LEU A 263 24.79 12.51 -10.75
N GLU A 264 24.04 12.02 -11.74
CA GLU A 264 22.58 11.99 -11.78
C GLU A 264 21.98 11.23 -10.61
N GLY A 265 22.45 10.01 -10.32
CA GLY A 265 21.95 9.22 -9.18
C GLY A 265 22.14 9.94 -7.84
N LYS A 266 23.27 10.64 -7.66
CA LYS A 266 23.54 11.41 -6.44
C LYS A 266 22.62 12.62 -6.30
N ILE A 267 22.34 13.32 -7.40
CA ILE A 267 21.41 14.46 -7.44
C ILE A 267 20.00 13.98 -7.12
N LEU A 268 19.53 12.93 -7.80
CA LEU A 268 18.20 12.36 -7.60
C LEU A 268 17.99 11.88 -6.16
N LEU A 269 18.99 11.21 -5.58
CA LEU A 269 18.92 10.79 -4.17
C LEU A 269 18.85 11.99 -3.20
N ARG A 270 19.56 13.09 -3.48
CA ARG A 270 19.50 14.30 -2.65
C ARG A 270 18.13 14.98 -2.76
N VAL A 271 17.60 15.08 -3.97
CA VAL A 271 16.28 15.67 -4.24
C VAL A 271 15.17 14.84 -3.62
N SER A 272 15.24 13.51 -3.75
CA SER A 272 14.31 12.60 -3.10
C SER A 272 14.33 12.74 -1.57
N LYS A 273 15.52 12.77 -0.95
CA LYS A 273 15.62 13.02 0.50
C LYS A 273 15.04 14.36 0.94
N PHE A 274 15.20 15.40 0.11
CA PHE A 274 14.61 16.71 0.36
C PHE A 274 13.07 16.65 0.32
N PHE A 275 12.48 16.07 -0.74
CA PHE A 275 11.02 15.93 -0.84
C PHE A 275 10.44 15.04 0.25
N THR A 276 11.15 13.98 0.64
CA THR A 276 10.79 13.13 1.78
C THR A 276 10.65 13.95 3.07
N ALA A 277 11.62 14.81 3.38
CA ALA A 277 11.58 15.63 4.59
C ALA A 277 10.43 16.66 4.54
N VAL A 278 10.25 17.33 3.41
CA VAL A 278 9.18 18.32 3.22
C VAL A 278 7.80 17.67 3.36
N PHE A 279 7.60 16.52 2.71
CA PHE A 279 6.32 15.80 2.76
C PHE A 279 6.02 15.27 4.16
N ALA A 280 7.03 14.76 4.89
CA ALA A 280 6.84 14.32 6.28
C ALA A 280 6.37 15.46 7.20
N ILE A 281 6.94 16.66 7.05
CA ILE A 281 6.51 17.85 7.82
C ILE A 281 5.09 18.25 7.43
N PHE A 282 4.79 18.28 6.13
CA PHE A 282 3.46 18.61 5.63
C PHE A 282 2.39 17.65 6.15
N MET A 283 2.66 16.34 6.12
CA MET A 283 1.73 15.32 6.62
C MET A 283 1.54 15.41 8.14
N GLY A 284 2.62 15.69 8.89
CA GLY A 284 2.52 15.96 10.32
C GLY A 284 1.62 17.16 10.62
N PHE A 285 1.78 18.26 9.86
CA PHE A 285 0.91 19.42 9.95
C PHE A 285 -0.54 19.09 9.59
N LEU A 286 -0.78 18.41 8.46
CA LEU A 286 -2.12 18.05 7.99
C LEU A 286 -2.85 17.15 8.99
N ALA A 287 -2.15 16.19 9.61
CA ALA A 287 -2.72 15.32 10.62
C ALA A 287 -3.21 16.11 11.85
N VAL A 288 -2.38 17.02 12.38
CA VAL A 288 -2.76 17.89 13.50
C VAL A 288 -3.89 18.83 13.11
N PHE A 289 -3.84 19.40 11.90
CA PHE A 289 -4.86 20.29 11.38
C PHE A 289 -6.23 19.61 11.28
N LEU A 290 -6.30 18.43 10.66
CA LEU A 290 -7.55 17.66 10.57
C LEU A 290 -8.09 17.26 11.95
N GLN A 291 -7.20 16.94 12.89
CA GLN A 291 -7.58 16.64 14.27
C GLN A 291 -8.17 17.87 14.97
N THR A 292 -7.59 19.07 14.76
CA THR A 292 -8.11 20.32 15.35
C THR A 292 -9.47 20.74 14.78
N LEU A 293 -9.78 20.36 13.53
CA LEU A 293 -11.08 20.59 12.91
C LEU A 293 -12.16 19.60 13.37
N GLY A 294 -11.79 18.57 14.14
CA GLY A 294 -12.73 17.57 14.65
C GLY A 294 -13.21 16.57 13.61
N PHE A 295 -12.51 16.42 12.47
CA PHE A 295 -12.85 15.39 11.49
C PHE A 295 -12.56 13.99 12.06
N SER A 296 -13.52 13.08 11.90
CA SER A 296 -13.36 11.69 12.33
C SER A 296 -12.46 10.92 11.36
N LEU A 297 -11.78 9.87 11.85
CA LEU A 297 -11.03 8.93 11.02
C LEU A 297 -11.88 8.33 9.90
N GLY A 298 -13.16 8.06 10.19
CA GLY A 298 -14.13 7.59 9.20
C GLY A 298 -14.35 8.61 8.09
N TRP A 299 -14.46 9.89 8.41
CA TRP A 299 -14.58 10.94 7.39
C TRP A 299 -13.34 11.00 6.49
N VAL A 300 -12.14 10.94 7.07
CA VAL A 300 -10.89 10.92 6.29
C VAL A 300 -10.83 9.69 5.39
N TYR A 301 -11.23 8.52 5.89
CA TYR A 301 -11.29 7.30 5.09
C TYR A 301 -12.28 7.40 3.92
N MET A 302 -13.48 7.94 4.16
CA MET A 302 -14.47 8.16 3.10
C MET A 302 -13.97 9.19 2.07
N SER A 303 -13.30 10.24 2.53
CA SER A 303 -12.70 11.26 1.66
C SER A 303 -11.68 10.70 0.70
N MET A 304 -10.84 9.79 1.20
CA MET A 304 -9.83 9.10 0.41
C MET A 304 -10.49 8.28 -0.71
N GLY A 305 -11.55 7.54 -0.39
CA GLY A 305 -12.28 6.72 -1.37
C GLY A 305 -12.86 7.56 -2.52
N VAL A 306 -13.43 8.73 -2.22
CA VAL A 306 -14.00 9.63 -3.24
C VAL A 306 -12.90 10.27 -4.10
N ILE A 307 -11.82 10.73 -3.47
CA ILE A 307 -10.73 11.43 -4.17
C ILE A 307 -9.96 10.46 -5.07
N ILE A 308 -9.58 9.29 -4.55
CA ILE A 308 -8.69 8.34 -5.23
C ILE A 308 -9.48 7.39 -6.16
N GLY A 309 -10.71 7.01 -5.78
CA GLY A 309 -11.51 6.04 -6.52
C GLY A 309 -11.78 6.43 -7.98
N SER A 310 -11.80 7.72 -8.28
CA SER A 310 -12.00 8.26 -9.62
C SER A 310 -10.92 7.87 -10.64
N ALA A 311 -9.67 7.70 -10.18
CA ALA A 311 -8.54 7.39 -11.04
C ALA A 311 -8.42 5.90 -11.38
N VAL A 312 -9.13 5.03 -10.66
CA VAL A 312 -8.95 3.58 -10.74
C VAL A 312 -9.41 3.02 -12.08
N GLY A 313 -10.65 3.34 -12.48
CA GLY A 313 -11.19 2.91 -13.78
C GLY A 313 -10.29 3.34 -14.94
N PRO A 314 -9.95 4.64 -15.06
CA PRO A 314 -9.01 5.12 -16.07
C PRO A 314 -7.65 4.41 -16.05
N ALA A 315 -7.05 4.20 -14.87
CA ALA A 315 -5.78 3.49 -14.71
C ALA A 315 -5.87 1.99 -15.05
N SER A 316 -7.01 1.34 -14.83
CA SER A 316 -7.20 -0.04 -15.29
C SER A 316 -7.36 -0.10 -16.81
N LEU A 317 -8.05 0.87 -17.42
CA LEU A 317 -8.27 0.92 -18.86
C LEU A 317 -6.97 1.17 -19.65
N THR A 318 -6.02 1.93 -19.10
CA THR A 318 -4.69 2.11 -19.75
C THR A 318 -3.93 0.79 -19.90
N ILE A 319 -4.15 -0.16 -18.98
CA ILE A 319 -3.47 -1.45 -18.96
C ILE A 319 -4.24 -2.48 -19.82
N LEU A 320 -5.57 -2.45 -19.78
CA LEU A 320 -6.41 -3.48 -20.39
C LEU A 320 -6.83 -3.18 -21.84
N MET A 321 -6.84 -1.91 -22.24
CA MET A 321 -7.28 -1.51 -23.58
C MET A 321 -6.11 -1.00 -24.43
N GLU A 322 -5.83 -1.69 -25.53
CA GLU A 322 -4.80 -1.26 -26.49
C GLU A 322 -5.16 0.05 -27.22
N THR A 323 -6.45 0.37 -27.36
CA THR A 323 -6.95 1.57 -28.03
C THR A 323 -7.13 2.77 -27.09
N ALA A 324 -6.64 2.68 -25.86
CA ALA A 324 -6.87 3.69 -24.84
C ALA A 324 -6.23 5.03 -25.22
N ASN A 325 -7.04 6.08 -25.32
CA ASN A 325 -6.59 7.43 -25.64
C ASN A 325 -6.24 8.20 -24.36
N SER A 326 -5.07 8.86 -24.34
CA SER A 326 -4.57 9.64 -23.21
C SER A 326 -5.53 10.74 -22.76
N ILE A 327 -6.22 11.39 -23.71
CA ILE A 327 -7.19 12.46 -23.41
C ILE A 327 -8.46 11.88 -22.76
N ALA A 328 -8.93 10.71 -23.23
CA ALA A 328 -10.12 10.06 -22.70
C ALA A 328 -9.89 9.55 -21.28
N ILE A 329 -8.71 8.97 -21.02
CA ILE A 329 -8.31 8.49 -19.69
C ILE A 329 -8.18 9.67 -18.72
N GLY A 330 -7.48 10.74 -19.12
CA GLY A 330 -7.31 11.93 -18.29
C GLY A 330 -8.64 12.61 -17.96
N SER A 331 -9.52 12.78 -18.96
CA SER A 331 -10.85 13.35 -18.74
C SER A 331 -11.75 12.45 -17.90
N GLY A 332 -11.65 11.13 -18.04
CA GLY A 332 -12.35 10.16 -17.20
C GLY A 332 -11.98 10.26 -15.73
N ALA A 333 -10.68 10.40 -15.41
CA ALA A 333 -10.21 10.54 -14.04
C ALA A 333 -10.70 11.86 -13.40
N VAL A 334 -10.51 12.98 -14.10
CA VAL A 334 -10.93 14.30 -13.61
C VAL A 334 -12.46 14.41 -13.51
N GLY A 335 -13.18 13.92 -14.52
CA GLY A 335 -14.64 13.90 -14.53
C GLY A 335 -15.21 13.03 -13.42
N GLY A 336 -14.62 11.85 -13.18
CA GLY A 336 -14.97 10.98 -12.07
C GLY A 336 -14.76 11.65 -10.71
N LEU A 337 -13.66 12.41 -10.55
CA LEU A 337 -13.40 13.15 -9.32
C LEU A 337 -14.45 14.24 -9.08
N ILE A 338 -14.78 15.03 -10.11
CA ILE A 338 -15.78 16.09 -9.99
C ILE A 338 -17.15 15.49 -9.62
N LEU A 339 -17.57 14.43 -10.31
CA LEU A 339 -18.84 13.75 -10.00
C LEU A 339 -18.83 13.11 -8.60
N GLY A 340 -17.70 12.53 -8.19
CA GLY A 340 -17.52 11.96 -6.87
C GLY A 340 -17.63 13.00 -5.76
N VAL A 341 -16.98 14.16 -5.93
CA VAL A 341 -17.08 15.28 -4.98
C VAL A 341 -18.49 15.87 -4.96
N MET A 342 -19.12 16.06 -6.14
CA MET A 342 -20.49 16.55 -6.23
C MET A 342 -21.52 15.61 -5.57
N GLY A 343 -21.31 14.30 -5.66
CA GLY A 343 -22.18 13.31 -4.99
C GLY A 343 -21.89 13.14 -3.50
N TRP A 344 -20.74 13.64 -3.02
CA TRP A 344 -20.33 13.56 -1.63
C TRP A 344 -20.68 14.81 -0.82
N CYS A 345 -20.70 15.98 -1.46
CA CYS A 345 -21.24 17.23 -0.90
C CYS A 345 -22.77 17.19 -0.75
#